data_AF-E2AZ87-F1
#
_entry.id   AF-E2AZ87-F1
#
_cell.length_a   1.000
_cell.length_b   1.000
_cell.length_c   1.000
_cell.angle_alpha   90.00
_cell.angle_beta   90.00
_cell.angle_gamma   90.00
#
_symmetry.space_group_name_H-M   'P 1'
#
loop_
_entity.id
_entity.type
_entity.pdbx_description
1 polymer ?
#
loop_
_entity_poly.entity_id
_entity_poly.type
_entity_poly.pdbx_seq_one_letter_code
_entity_poly.pdbx_strand_id
1 'polypeptide(L)'
;IAKSNFHSRSVFSENLIAVELRKLEVKFYKPIYVGMCILDISKTCLYEFHHEYIYPLYRDKCRVMYTDTDSLIYHIECADAHNCLHYQP
;
A
#
# COMPACT_ATOMS: atom_id res chain seq x y z
N ILE A 1 -39.83 23.02 -6.11
CA ILE A 1 -39.42 21.64 -5.71
C ILE A 1 -38.02 21.72 -5.11
N ALA A 2 -37.82 21.31 -3.86
CA ALA A 2 -36.50 21.29 -3.23
C ALA A 2 -35.69 20.08 -3.73
N LYS A 3 -34.41 20.28 -4.09
CA LYS A 3 -33.49 19.15 -4.38
C LYS A 3 -33.04 18.53 -3.06
N SER A 4 -33.39 17.27 -2.82
CA SER A 4 -33.04 16.53 -1.60
C SER A 4 -31.54 16.33 -1.39
N ASN A 5 -30.73 16.47 -2.44
CA ASN A 5 -29.28 16.35 -2.37
C ASN A 5 -28.54 17.68 -2.24
N PHE A 6 -29.26 18.80 -2.05
CA PHE A 6 -28.61 20.07 -1.77
C PHE A 6 -27.90 20.01 -0.41
N HIS A 7 -26.60 20.33 -0.40
CA HIS A 7 -25.85 20.44 0.84
C HIS A 7 -25.73 21.89 1.29
N SER A 8 -25.13 22.74 0.45
CA SER A 8 -24.75 24.11 0.80
C SER A 8 -24.58 24.96 -0.46
N ARG A 9 -24.46 26.28 -0.29
CA ARG A 9 -24.03 27.19 -1.35
C ARG A 9 -23.02 28.20 -0.81
N SER A 10 -22.06 28.57 -1.64
CA SER A 10 -21.07 29.63 -1.36
C SER A 10 -21.12 30.68 -2.47
N VAL A 11 -21.28 31.95 -2.11
CA VAL A 11 -21.33 33.07 -3.06
C VAL A 11 -19.94 33.68 -3.19
N PHE A 12 -19.40 33.74 -4.41
CA PHE A 12 -18.07 34.29 -4.67
C PHE A 12 -18.13 35.71 -5.25
N SER A 13 -19.16 36.01 -6.03
CA SER A 13 -19.45 37.36 -6.52
C SER A 13 -20.94 37.48 -6.87
N GLU A 14 -21.39 38.66 -7.27
CA GLU A 14 -22.78 38.90 -7.71
C GLU A 14 -23.23 37.91 -8.78
N ASN A 15 -22.33 37.49 -9.66
CA ASN A 15 -22.62 36.61 -10.79
C ASN A 15 -22.03 35.20 -10.66
N LEU A 16 -21.51 34.79 -9.48
CA LEU A 16 -20.89 33.47 -9.29
C LEU A 16 -21.22 32.86 -7.93
N ILE A 17 -21.79 31.65 -7.95
CA ILE A 17 -22.16 30.86 -6.77
C ILE A 17 -21.73 29.40 -7.00
N ALA A 18 -21.04 28.78 -6.04
CA ALA A 18 -20.91 27.33 -6.00
C ALA A 18 -22.05 26.71 -5.20
N VAL A 19 -22.56 25.60 -5.71
CA VAL A 19 -23.57 24.77 -5.06
C VAL A 19 -22.96 23.41 -4.78
N GLU A 20 -22.94 23.03 -3.51
CA GLU A 20 -22.48 21.72 -3.09
C GLU A 20 -23.66 20.74 -3.05
N LEU A 21 -23.50 19.59 -3.70
CA LEU A 21 -24.51 18.54 -3.77
C LEU A 21 -23.96 17.25 -3.17
N ARG A 22 -24.77 16.56 -2.37
CA ARG A 22 -24.46 15.22 -1.86
C ARG A 22 -24.73 14.17 -2.93
N LYS A 23 -23.95 13.08 -2.89
CA LYS A 23 -24.30 11.85 -3.61
C LYS A 23 -25.39 11.13 -2.83
N LEU A 24 -26.52 10.87 -3.49
CA LEU A 24 -27.63 10.10 -2.90
C LEU A 24 -27.44 8.59 -3.04
N GLU A 25 -26.64 8.18 -4.02
CA GLU A 25 -26.33 6.78 -4.31
C GLU A 25 -24.82 6.64 -4.51
N VAL A 26 -24.26 5.58 -3.94
CA VAL A 26 -22.87 5.18 -4.17
C VAL A 26 -22.90 3.78 -4.75
N LYS A 27 -22.35 3.62 -5.95
CA LYS A 27 -22.26 2.33 -6.63
C LYS A 27 -20.87 1.73 -6.42
N PHE A 28 -20.81 0.50 -5.91
CA PHE A 28 -19.57 -0.24 -5.64
C PHE A 28 -19.08 -1.04 -6.85
N TYR A 29 -18.98 -0.41 -8.02
CA TYR A 29 -18.48 -1.06 -9.25
C TYR A 29 -16.97 -0.91 -9.43
N LYS A 30 -16.30 -0.16 -8.53
CA LYS A 30 -14.85 -0.06 -8.50
C LYS A 30 -14.27 -1.22 -7.70
N PRO A 31 -13.18 -1.85 -8.14
CA PRO A 31 -12.58 -3.01 -7.47
C PRO A 31 -11.77 -2.62 -6.22
N ILE A 32 -12.31 -1.78 -5.34
CA ILE A 32 -11.61 -1.28 -4.14
C ILE A 32 -11.32 -2.43 -3.18
N TYR A 33 -12.32 -3.27 -2.90
CA TYR A 33 -12.16 -4.43 -2.03
C TYR A 33 -11.18 -5.46 -2.61
N VAL A 34 -11.30 -5.73 -3.92
CA VAL A 34 -10.38 -6.64 -4.61
C VAL A 34 -8.95 -6.10 -4.55
N GLY A 35 -8.76 -4.80 -4.81
CA GLY A 35 -7.45 -4.15 -4.70
C GLY A 35 -6.86 -4.23 -3.29
N MET A 36 -7.69 -4.06 -2.26
CA MET A 36 -7.27 -4.22 -0.86
C MET A 36 -6.83 -5.66 -0.57
N CYS A 37 -7.61 -6.66 -0.98
CA CYS A 37 -7.25 -8.07 -0.79
C CYS A 37 -5.94 -8.43 -1.51
N ILE A 38 -5.74 -7.96 -2.74
CA ILE A 38 -4.51 -8.20 -3.50
C ILE A 38 -3.32 -7.58 -2.77
N LEU A 39 -3.46 -6.33 -2.32
CA LEU A 39 -2.40 -5.64 -1.58
C LEU A 39 -2.02 -6.37 -0.29
N ASP A 40 -3.00 -6.89 0.44
CA ASP A 40 -2.74 -7.64 1.67
C ASP A 40 -2.02 -8.96 1.37
N ILE A 41 -2.40 -9.68 0.31
CA ILE A 41 -1.69 -10.89 -0.14
C ILE A 41 -0.24 -10.57 -0.55
N SER A 42 -0.03 -9.48 -1.29
CA SER A 42 1.31 -9.04 -1.71
C SER A 42 2.22 -8.74 -0.51
N LYS A 43 1.69 -8.11 0.55
CA LYS A 43 2.44 -7.86 1.79
C LYS A 43 2.79 -9.16 2.53
N THR A 44 1.86 -10.11 2.60
CA THR A 44 2.11 -11.42 3.20
C THR A 44 3.26 -12.13 2.49
N CYS A 45 3.28 -12.11 1.15
CA CYS A 45 4.37 -12.69 0.36
C CYS A 45 5.74 -12.07 0.69
N LEU A 46 5.83 -10.73 0.77
CA LEU A 46 7.06 -10.04 1.16
C LEU A 46 7.49 -10.37 2.60
N TYR A 47 6.53 -10.49 3.51
CA TYR A 47 6.77 -10.83 4.90
C TYR A 47 7.30 -12.27 5.05
N GLU A 48 6.67 -13.22 4.36
CA GLU A 48 7.14 -14.61 4.30
C GLU A 48 8.54 -14.69 3.72
N PHE A 49 8.85 -13.97 2.64
CA PHE A 49 10.21 -13.92 2.09
C PHE A 49 11.23 -13.40 3.11
N HIS A 50 10.90 -12.35 3.85
CA HIS A 50 11.81 -11.83 4.88
C HIS A 50 12.03 -12.83 6.02
N HIS A 51 10.96 -13.38 6.59
CA HIS A 51 11.04 -14.17 7.82
C HIS A 51 11.39 -15.64 7.59
N GLU A 52 10.93 -16.24 6.50
CA GLU A 52 11.13 -17.66 6.21
C GLU A 52 12.39 -17.92 5.37
N TYR A 53 12.87 -16.93 4.61
CA TYR A 53 14.04 -17.09 3.74
C TYR A 53 15.25 -16.23 4.16
N ILE A 54 15.10 -14.91 4.25
CA ILE A 54 16.25 -14.03 4.56
C ILE A 54 16.70 -14.14 6.02
N TYR A 55 15.76 -14.13 6.98
CA TYR A 55 16.07 -14.11 8.40
C TYR A 55 16.82 -15.38 8.88
N PRO A 56 16.48 -16.61 8.45
CA PRO A 56 17.24 -17.79 8.85
C PRO A 56 18.68 -17.81 8.34
N LEU A 57 18.93 -17.24 7.15
CA LEU A 57 20.25 -17.18 6.52
C LEU A 57 21.20 -16.21 7.22
N TYR A 58 20.71 -15.01 7.56
CA TYR A 58 21.58 -13.92 8.01
C TYR A 58 21.34 -13.48 9.45
N ARG A 59 20.17 -13.77 10.03
CA ARG A 59 19.80 -13.42 11.40
C ARG A 59 20.13 -11.96 11.75
N ASP A 60 20.98 -11.75 12.74
CA ASP A 60 21.45 -10.46 13.25
C ASP A 60 22.39 -9.71 12.30
N LYS A 61 22.90 -10.39 11.27
CA LYS A 61 23.76 -9.81 10.22
C LYS A 61 22.98 -9.18 9.08
N CYS A 62 21.65 -9.18 9.13
CA CYS A 62 20.81 -8.57 8.11
C CYS A 62 19.84 -7.57 8.72
N ARG A 63 19.71 -6.40 8.09
CA ARG A 63 18.76 -5.36 8.47
C ARG A 63 18.01 -4.86 7.23
N VAL A 64 16.69 -4.81 7.32
CA VAL A 64 15.86 -4.12 6.32
C VAL A 64 16.10 -2.63 6.47
N MET A 65 16.59 -1.99 5.41
CA MET A 65 16.85 -0.55 5.37
C MET A 65 15.70 0.23 4.73
N TYR A 66 15.01 -0.39 3.77
CA TYR A 66 13.90 0.23 3.06
C TYR A 66 12.99 -0.84 2.45
N THR A 67 11.71 -0.48 2.25
CA THR A 67 10.69 -1.32 1.62
C THR A 67 9.91 -0.51 0.59
N ASP A 68 9.71 -1.04 -0.61
CA ASP A 68 8.77 -0.55 -1.62
C ASP A 68 7.70 -1.63 -1.92
N THR A 69 6.82 -1.35 -2.89
CA THR A 69 5.66 -2.16 -3.31
C THR A 69 5.97 -3.65 -3.48
N ASP A 70 7.12 -3.97 -4.08
CA ASP A 70 7.55 -5.34 -4.39
C ASP A 70 9.04 -5.58 -4.06
N SER A 71 9.70 -4.64 -3.38
CA SER A 71 11.14 -4.72 -3.13
C SER A 71 11.52 -4.42 -1.69
N LEU A 72 12.59 -5.09 -1.25
CA LEU A 72 13.19 -4.95 0.08
C LEU A 72 14.66 -4.62 -0.13
N ILE A 73 15.14 -3.56 0.51
CA ILE A 73 16.55 -3.18 0.49
C ILE A 73 17.16 -3.59 1.81
N TYR A 74 18.20 -4.41 1.74
CA TYR A 74 18.88 -4.96 2.91
C TYR A 74 20.30 -4.43 3.05
N HIS A 75 20.69 -4.19 4.30
CA HIS A 75 22.10 -4.14 4.69
C HIS A 75 22.47 -5.51 5.25
N ILE A 76 23.42 -6.19 4.59
CA ILE A 76 23.83 -7.55 4.95
C ILE A 76 25.33 -7.55 5.23
N GLU A 77 25.72 -8.03 6.40
CA GLU A 77 27.11 -8.28 6.78
C GLU A 77 27.48 -9.73 6.41
N CYS A 78 28.15 -9.90 5.27
CA CYS A 78 28.65 -11.19 4.82
C CYS A 78 30.02 -11.02 4.15
N ALA A 79 30.94 -11.97 4.39
CA ALA A 79 32.28 -11.95 3.81
C ALA A 79 32.28 -12.27 2.30
N ASP A 80 31.34 -13.10 1.85
CA ASP A 80 31.12 -13.45 0.44
C ASP A 80 29.64 -13.75 0.18
N ALA A 81 28.95 -12.80 -0.46
CA ALA A 81 27.51 -12.89 -0.72
C ALA A 81 27.13 -14.11 -1.57
N HIS A 82 27.99 -14.54 -2.50
CA HIS A 82 27.69 -15.69 -3.36
C HIS A 82 27.65 -16.98 -2.52
N ASN A 83 28.67 -17.19 -1.70
CA ASN A 83 28.71 -18.33 -0.80
C ASN A 83 27.61 -18.26 0.27
N CYS A 84 27.30 -17.09 0.82
CA CYS A 84 26.20 -16.92 1.79
C CYS A 84 24.81 -17.24 1.19
N LEU A 85 24.58 -16.99 -0.11
CA LEU A 85 23.30 -17.29 -0.79
C LEU A 85 23.19 -18.75 -1.25
N HIS A 86 24.32 -19.41 -1.54
CA HIS A 86 24.33 -20.78 -2.05
C HIS A 86 24.55 -21.85 -0.98
N TYR A 87 24.88 -21.48 0.27
CA TYR A 87 24.96 -22.41 1.39
C TYR A 87 23.57 -22.65 1.99
N GLN A 88 22.83 -23.60 1.43
CA GLN A 88 21.66 -24.19 2.08
C GLN A 88 22.10 -25.39 2.94
N PRO A 89 21.68 -25.51 4.21
CA PRO A 89 21.69 -26.80 4.91
C PRO A 89 20.70 -27.80 4.30
#